data_AF-A0AAD2A1K2-F1
#
_entry.id   AF-A0AAD2A1K2-F1
#
_cell.length_a   1.000
_cell.length_b   1.000
_cell.length_c   1.000
_cell.angle_alpha   90.00
_cell.angle_beta   90.00
_cell.angle_gamma   90.00
#
_symmetry.space_group_name_H-M   'P 1'
#
loop_
_entity.id
_entity.type
_entity.pdbx_description
1 polymer ?
#
loop_
_entity_poly.entity_id
_entity_poly.type
_entity_poly.pdbx_seq_one_letter_code
_entity_poly.pdbx_strand_id
1 'polypeptide(L)'
;MSVSLKVLEHEIYTITPIKVLGPVSFAPLGLIDMFNSGGAIEGLKYEVKTGSQSSEEIPENLSIGLVVLVSIKVKGCGRFGAYSSAKPSKCKVGISEVDFAYELASGLITLNLDDMPPEDQKVHNVEIEL
;
A
#
# COMPACT_ATOMS: atom_id res chain seq x y z
N MET A 1 8.89 23.49 33.83
CA MET A 1 8.25 22.19 34.10
C MET A 1 8.49 21.29 32.90
N SER A 2 9.04 20.10 33.10
CA SER A 2 9.14 19.08 32.06
C SER A 2 7.85 18.26 32.04
N VAL A 3 7.26 18.08 30.86
CA VAL A 3 6.18 17.12 30.66
C VAL A 3 6.83 15.79 30.26
N SER A 4 6.53 14.71 30.99
CA SER A 4 6.98 13.35 30.67
C SER A 4 5.78 12.41 30.68
N LEU A 5 5.61 11.61 29.63
CA LEU A 5 4.62 10.54 29.57
C LEU A 5 5.12 9.32 30.33
N LYS A 6 4.25 8.60 31.04
CA LYS A 6 4.61 7.30 31.61
C LYS A 6 4.64 6.22 30.51
N VAL A 7 5.35 5.13 30.80
CA VAL A 7 5.42 3.95 29.92
C VAL A 7 3.99 3.46 29.62
N LEU A 8 3.65 3.36 28.34
CA LEU A 8 2.37 2.84 27.82
C LEU A 8 1.10 3.64 28.22
N GLU A 9 1.22 4.88 28.72
CA GLU A 9 0.07 5.78 28.95
C GLU A 9 -0.25 6.65 27.71
N HIS A 10 -0.05 6.13 26.49
CA HIS A 10 -0.38 6.87 25.27
C HIS A 10 -0.89 5.96 24.16
N GLU A 11 -1.77 6.52 23.35
CA GLU A 11 -2.23 5.93 22.09
C GLU A 11 -1.56 6.63 20.92
N ILE A 12 -1.22 5.85 19.89
CA ILE A 12 -0.57 6.36 18.69
C ILE A 12 -1.60 6.32 17.58
N TYR A 13 -1.90 7.49 17.03
CA TYR A 13 -2.79 7.62 15.88
C TYR A 13 -1.95 7.92 14.65
N THR A 14 -2.04 7.05 13.65
CA THR A 14 -1.46 7.31 12.32
C THR A 14 -2.54 7.90 11.42
N ILE A 15 -2.27 9.06 10.84
CA ILE A 15 -3.17 9.72 9.90
C ILE A 15 -2.46 9.83 8.56
N THR A 16 -3.14 9.42 7.49
CA THR A 16 -2.62 9.47 6.12
C THR A 16 -3.68 10.06 5.19
N PRO A 17 -3.29 10.93 4.22
CA PRO A 17 -4.24 11.49 3.28
C PRO A 17 -4.71 10.43 2.27
N ILE A 18 -6.02 10.36 2.06
CA ILE A 18 -6.60 9.53 1.00
C ILE A 18 -6.40 10.21 -0.36
N LYS A 19 -5.86 9.45 -1.31
CA LYS A 19 -5.76 9.82 -2.72
C LYS A 19 -6.86 9.16 -3.53
N VAL A 20 -7.64 9.95 -4.26
CA VAL A 20 -8.64 9.45 -5.21
C VAL A 20 -7.96 9.18 -6.56
N LEU A 21 -8.11 7.97 -7.09
CA LEU A 21 -7.46 7.42 -8.28
C LEU A 21 -8.52 6.91 -9.28
N GLY A 22 -9.49 7.76 -9.63
CA GLY A 22 -10.66 7.37 -10.41
C GLY A 22 -11.74 6.74 -9.52
N PRO A 23 -12.18 5.49 -9.78
CA PRO A 23 -13.21 4.83 -8.97
C PRO A 23 -12.68 4.29 -7.63
N VAL A 24 -11.36 4.26 -7.43
CA VAL A 24 -10.72 3.74 -6.22
C VAL A 24 -10.05 4.86 -5.44
N SER A 25 -10.09 4.78 -4.12
CA SER A 25 -9.39 5.65 -3.18
C SER A 25 -8.36 4.85 -2.40
N PHE A 26 -7.16 5.38 -2.21
CA PHE A 26 -6.05 4.69 -1.57
C PHE A 26 -5.28 5.61 -0.59
N ALA A 27 -4.79 5.07 0.52
CA ALA A 27 -3.90 5.79 1.43
C ALA A 27 -2.88 4.85 2.09
N PRO A 28 -1.57 5.09 1.98
CA PRO A 28 -0.58 4.24 2.63
C PRO A 28 -0.43 4.58 4.13
N LEU A 29 -0.36 3.58 5.00
CA LEU A 29 -0.14 3.78 6.45
C LEU A 29 1.32 3.53 6.85
N GLY A 30 2.01 2.62 6.15
CA GLY A 30 3.39 2.24 6.45
C GLY A 30 3.46 1.03 7.39
N LEU A 31 4.44 0.97 8.27
CA LEU A 31 4.60 -0.14 9.23
C LEU A 31 3.73 0.09 10.47
N ILE A 32 2.55 -0.53 10.50
CA ILE A 32 1.46 -0.15 11.42
C ILE A 32 1.67 -0.56 12.89
N ASP A 33 2.67 -1.40 13.16
CA ASP A 33 3.07 -1.80 14.52
C ASP A 33 4.28 -0.99 15.04
N MET A 34 4.60 0.14 14.41
CA MET A 34 5.69 1.05 14.80
C MET A 34 5.17 2.40 15.29
N PHE A 35 5.95 3.10 16.13
CA PHE A 35 5.64 4.47 16.55
C PHE A 35 5.58 5.46 15.38
N ASN A 36 6.42 5.24 14.36
CA ASN A 36 6.50 6.08 13.18
C ASN A 36 6.11 5.29 11.94
N SER A 37 4.86 4.83 11.89
CA SER A 37 4.34 3.99 10.81
C SER A 37 4.59 4.59 9.44
N GLY A 38 4.11 5.83 9.23
CA GLY A 38 4.23 6.54 7.96
C GLY A 38 5.67 6.91 7.61
N GLY A 39 6.55 7.09 8.61
CA GLY A 39 7.96 7.38 8.38
C GLY A 39 8.76 6.21 7.79
N ALA A 40 8.19 5.02 7.74
CA ALA A 40 8.76 3.91 6.96
C ALA A 40 8.64 4.13 5.45
N ILE A 41 7.76 5.01 4.98
CA ILE A 41 7.53 5.25 3.56
C ILE A 41 8.54 6.27 3.03
N GLU A 42 9.46 5.85 2.16
CA GLU A 42 10.45 6.71 1.51
C GLU A 42 10.02 7.18 0.11
N GLY A 43 9.00 6.55 -0.47
CA GLY A 43 8.52 6.89 -1.81
C GLY A 43 7.15 6.31 -2.11
N LEU A 44 6.40 7.01 -2.97
CA LEU A 44 5.04 6.65 -3.34
C LEU A 44 4.77 7.11 -4.77
N LYS A 45 4.28 6.21 -5.61
CA LYS A 45 3.90 6.48 -7.00
C LYS A 45 2.57 5.81 -7.32
N TYR A 46 1.75 6.51 -8.08
CA TYR A 46 0.48 6.01 -8.59
C TYR A 46 0.53 5.98 -10.11
N GLU A 47 0.16 4.87 -10.72
CA GLU A 47 0.05 4.71 -12.16
C GLU A 47 -1.35 4.21 -12.50
N VAL A 48 -2.02 4.90 -13.41
CA VAL A 48 -3.36 4.53 -13.88
C VAL A 48 -3.21 4.05 -15.32
N LYS A 49 -3.50 2.78 -15.57
CA LYS A 49 -3.42 2.16 -16.91
C LYS A 49 -4.82 1.89 -17.43
N THR A 50 -5.10 2.37 -18.63
CA THR A 50 -6.32 2.03 -19.36
C THR A 50 -6.06 0.76 -20.16
N GLY A 51 -6.89 -0.26 -20.01
CA GLY A 51 -6.81 -1.49 -20.80
C GLY A 51 -7.10 -1.23 -22.29
N SER A 52 -6.10 -0.80 -23.04
CA SER A 52 -6.03 -0.96 -24.49
C SER A 52 -5.04 -2.08 -24.75
N GLN A 53 -5.57 -3.29 -25.00
CA GLN A 53 -4.79 -4.33 -25.65
C GLN A 53 -4.34 -3.80 -27.01
N SER A 54 -3.10 -4.13 -27.36
CA SER A 54 -2.64 -4.24 -28.74
C SER A 54 -3.73 -4.81 -29.63
N SER A 55 -3.93 -4.15 -30.77
CA SER A 55 -4.45 -4.64 -32.04
C SER A 55 -5.25 -5.95 -32.06
N GLU A 56 -6.45 -5.82 -32.64
CA GLU A 56 -7.31 -6.85 -33.25
C GLU A 56 -8.51 -7.33 -32.41
N GLU A 57 -9.68 -6.91 -32.94
CA GLU A 57 -11.05 -7.40 -32.73
C GLU A 57 -11.74 -7.06 -31.39
N ILE A 58 -12.67 -6.11 -31.50
CA ILE A 58 -13.58 -5.64 -30.45
C ILE A 58 -14.77 -6.60 -30.35
N PRO A 59 -15.04 -7.24 -29.20
CA PRO A 59 -16.39 -7.60 -28.82
C PRO A 59 -16.99 -6.49 -27.96
N GLU A 60 -18.19 -6.09 -28.34
CA GLU A 60 -19.01 -5.05 -27.71
C GLU A 60 -19.53 -5.51 -26.34
N ASN A 61 -18.67 -5.50 -25.32
CA ASN A 61 -19.01 -5.49 -23.88
C ASN A 61 -17.76 -5.35 -22.99
N LEU A 62 -16.74 -4.65 -23.47
CA LEU A 62 -15.50 -4.51 -22.72
C LEU A 62 -15.61 -3.32 -21.77
N SER A 63 -15.91 -3.62 -20.51
CA SER A 63 -15.60 -2.72 -19.40
C SER A 63 -14.15 -2.30 -19.59
N ILE A 64 -13.91 -1.01 -19.87
CA ILE A 64 -12.56 -0.48 -20.01
C ILE A 64 -11.87 -0.75 -18.66
N GLY A 65 -11.04 -1.79 -18.61
CA GLY A 65 -10.38 -2.24 -17.40
C GLY A 65 -9.36 -1.19 -16.99
N LEU A 66 -9.77 -0.27 -16.12
CA LEU A 66 -8.87 0.66 -15.46
C LEU A 66 -8.12 -0.14 -14.40
N VAL A 67 -6.80 -0.23 -14.52
CA VAL A 67 -5.94 -0.87 -13.53
C VAL A 67 -5.11 0.21 -12.86
N VAL A 68 -5.17 0.29 -11.54
CA VAL A 68 -4.39 1.26 -10.77
C VAL A 68 -3.26 0.53 -10.07
N LEU A 69 -2.02 0.87 -10.42
CA LEU A 69 -0.83 0.34 -9.76
C LEU A 69 -0.29 1.38 -8.77
N VAL A 70 -0.18 0.99 -7.51
CA VAL A 70 0.42 1.79 -6.44
C VAL A 70 1.77 1.18 -6.08
N SER A 71 2.86 1.93 -6.30
CA SER A 71 4.21 1.52 -5.92
C SER A 71 4.68 2.32 -4.71
N ILE A 72 5.09 1.63 -3.66
CA ILE A 72 5.51 2.20 -2.38
C ILE A 72 6.92 1.71 -2.06
N LYS A 73 7.81 2.63 -1.70
CA LYS A 73 9.15 2.31 -1.18
C LYS A 73 9.08 2.32 0.33
N VAL A 74 9.27 1.17 0.96
CA VAL A 74 9.13 0.99 2.41
C VAL A 74 10.46 0.56 3.01
N LYS A 75 10.92 1.28 4.02
CA LYS A 75 12.08 0.93 4.82
C LYS A 75 11.66 0.16 6.07
N GLY A 76 12.45 -0.86 6.41
CA GLY A 76 12.21 -1.68 7.60
C GLY A 76 11.43 -2.96 7.28
N CYS A 77 11.17 -3.74 8.31
CA CYS A 77 10.40 -4.98 8.26
C CYS A 77 9.21 -4.95 9.23
N GLY A 78 8.28 -5.89 9.09
CA GLY A 78 7.08 -6.02 9.91
C GLY A 78 5.79 -5.87 9.10
N ARG A 79 4.68 -5.63 9.80
CA ARG A 79 3.35 -5.55 9.18
C ARG A 79 3.14 -4.21 8.49
N PHE A 80 3.07 -4.24 7.17
CA PHE A 80 2.74 -3.09 6.35
C PHE A 80 1.22 -2.95 6.23
N GLY A 81 0.72 -1.71 6.31
CA GLY A 81 -0.69 -1.38 6.17
C GLY A 81 -0.96 -0.28 5.15
N ALA A 82 -2.12 -0.37 4.50
CA ALA A 82 -2.68 0.68 3.67
C ALA A 82 -4.20 0.61 3.65
N TYR A 83 -4.87 1.72 3.37
CA TYR A 83 -6.29 1.77 3.07
C TYR A 83 -6.52 1.67 1.56
N SER A 84 -7.54 0.93 1.15
CA SER A 84 -8.13 0.97 -0.18
C SER A 84 -9.64 0.81 -0.12
N SER A 85 -10.36 1.65 -0.88
CA SER A 85 -11.82 1.56 -1.01
C SER A 85 -12.28 0.34 -1.80
N ALA A 86 -11.37 -0.37 -2.48
CA ALA A 86 -11.63 -1.60 -3.20
C ALA A 86 -10.57 -2.66 -2.85
N LYS A 87 -10.96 -3.93 -2.88
CA LYS A 87 -10.04 -5.04 -2.64
C LYS A 87 -8.96 -5.07 -3.74
N PRO A 88 -7.66 -5.07 -3.41
CA PRO A 88 -6.61 -5.27 -4.39
C PRO A 88 -6.76 -6.57 -5.17
N SER A 89 -6.36 -6.58 -6.44
CA SER A 89 -6.26 -7.82 -7.23
C SER A 89 -5.03 -8.63 -6.84
N LYS A 90 -3.90 -7.95 -6.55
CA LYS A 90 -2.63 -8.56 -6.13
C LYS A 90 -1.72 -7.60 -5.38
N CYS A 91 -0.80 -8.15 -4.60
CA CYS A 91 0.28 -7.40 -3.96
C CYS A 91 1.64 -8.07 -4.24
N LYS A 92 2.69 -7.27 -4.38
CA LYS A 92 4.07 -7.74 -4.57
C LYS A 92 5.05 -7.05 -3.66
N VAL A 93 6.13 -7.75 -3.32
CA VAL A 93 7.32 -7.20 -2.68
C VAL A 93 8.52 -7.53 -3.57
N GLY A 94 9.10 -6.51 -4.19
CA GLY A 94 10.08 -6.68 -5.26
C GLY A 94 9.46 -7.37 -6.46
N ILE A 95 9.97 -8.55 -6.82
CA ILE A 95 9.46 -9.37 -7.93
C ILE A 95 8.44 -10.42 -7.50
N SER A 96 8.33 -10.67 -6.20
CA SER A 96 7.55 -11.77 -5.63
C SER A 96 6.13 -11.31 -5.33
N GLU A 97 5.13 -12.06 -5.80
CA GLU A 97 3.76 -11.91 -5.33
C GLU A 97 3.64 -12.44 -3.91
N VAL A 98 2.91 -11.71 -3.07
CA VAL A 98 2.75 -12.03 -1.65
C VAL A 98 1.28 -12.08 -1.26
N ASP A 99 0.98 -12.93 -0.29
CA ASP A 99 -0.34 -12.95 0.32
C ASP A 99 -0.59 -11.64 1.09
N PHE A 100 -1.86 -11.22 1.07
CA PHE A 100 -2.33 -10.05 1.81
C PHE A 100 -3.71 -10.33 2.40
N ALA A 101 -4.02 -9.66 3.51
CA ALA A 101 -5.38 -9.59 4.03
C ALA A 101 -6.05 -8.29 3.57
N TYR A 102 -7.36 -8.34 3.35
CA TYR A 102 -8.20 -7.18 3.08
C TYR A 102 -9.46 -7.24 3.94
N GLU A 103 -9.63 -6.26 4.81
CA GLU A 103 -10.81 -6.12 5.66
C GLU A 103 -11.84 -5.22 4.97
N LEU A 104 -12.95 -5.81 4.51
CA LEU A 104 -13.97 -5.10 3.73
C LEU A 104 -14.62 -3.93 4.48
N ALA A 105 -14.80 -4.06 5.80
CA ALA A 105 -15.48 -3.05 6.60
C ALA A 105 -14.67 -1.75 6.77
N SER A 106 -13.34 -1.86 6.85
CA SER A 106 -12.43 -0.73 7.06
C SER A 106 -11.69 -0.32 5.78
N GLY A 107 -11.62 -1.20 4.78
CA GLY A 107 -10.76 -1.05 3.62
C GLY A 107 -9.28 -1.30 3.92
N LEU A 108 -8.93 -1.85 5.09
CA LEU A 108 -7.55 -2.09 5.48
C LEU A 108 -6.94 -3.26 4.70
N ILE A 109 -5.83 -3.00 4.03
CA ILE A 109 -4.93 -3.97 3.44
C ILE A 109 -3.77 -4.18 4.41
N THR A 110 -3.39 -5.42 4.68
CA THR A 110 -2.16 -5.75 5.41
C THR A 110 -1.36 -6.84 4.72
N LEU A 111 -0.04 -6.66 4.66
CA LEU A 111 0.94 -7.66 4.21
C LEU A 111 2.18 -7.60 5.10
N ASN A 112 2.95 -8.69 5.17
CA ASN A 112 4.18 -8.73 5.97
C ASN A 112 5.41 -8.47 5.10
N LEU A 113 6.32 -7.65 5.62
CA LEU A 113 7.70 -7.51 5.13
C LEU A 113 8.57 -8.31 6.10
N ASP A 114 8.85 -9.57 5.77
CA ASP A 114 9.40 -10.53 6.74
C ASP A 114 10.82 -10.16 7.20
N ASP A 115 11.66 -9.71 6.27
CA ASP A 115 13.06 -9.36 6.51
C ASP A 115 13.33 -7.89 6.20
N MET A 116 14.45 -7.37 6.70
CA MET A 116 14.96 -6.07 6.27
C MET A 116 15.28 -6.08 4.77
N PRO A 117 15.14 -4.93 4.07
CA PRO A 117 15.52 -4.87 2.68
C PRO A 117 17.04 -5.10 2.53
N PRO A 118 17.49 -5.74 1.43
CA PRO A 118 18.92 -5.94 1.17
C PRO A 118 19.74 -4.64 1.28
N GLU A 119 21.00 -4.74 1.71
CA GLU A 119 21.88 -3.59 1.97
C GLU A 119 22.05 -2.67 0.73
N ASP A 120 22.02 -3.25 -0.47
CA ASP A 120 22.12 -2.55 -1.74
C ASP A 120 20.81 -1.83 -2.14
N GLN A 121 19.66 -2.31 -1.67
CA GLN A 121 18.34 -1.80 -2.04
C GLN A 121 17.77 -0.79 -1.03
N LYS A 122 18.15 -0.88 0.27
CA LYS A 122 17.76 -0.01 1.41
C LYS A 122 16.25 0.08 1.74
N VAL A 123 15.38 -0.25 0.79
CA VAL A 123 13.91 -0.26 0.88
C VAL A 123 13.34 -1.46 0.15
N HIS A 124 12.19 -1.95 0.61
CA HIS A 124 11.31 -2.81 -0.14
C HIS A 124 10.56 -2.00 -1.19
N ASN A 125 10.37 -2.56 -2.38
CA ASN A 125 9.43 -2.03 -3.37
C ASN A 125 8.14 -2.83 -3.23
N VAL A 126 7.14 -2.24 -2.58
CA VAL A 126 5.81 -2.81 -2.43
C VAL A 126 4.95 -2.33 -3.59
N GLU A 127 4.29 -3.24 -4.30
CA GLU A 127 3.34 -2.91 -5.36
C GLU A 127 1.96 -3.45 -5.01
N ILE A 128 0.94 -2.61 -5.17
CA ILE A 128 -0.47 -2.97 -4.94
C ILE A 128 -1.24 -2.64 -6.20
N GLU A 129 -1.87 -3.65 -6.80
CA GLU A 129 -2.73 -3.49 -7.95
C GLU A 129 -4.19 -3.44 -7.48
N LEU A 130 -4.89 -2.36 -7.83
CA LEU A 130 -6.26 -2.04 -7.46
C LEU A 130 -7.19 -2.04 -8.68
#